data_AF-A0A0B2PZI1-F1
#
_entry.id   AF-A0A0B2PZI1-F1
#
_cell.length_a   1.000
_cell.length_b   1.000
_cell.length_c   1.000
_cell.angle_alpha   90.00
_cell.angle_beta   90.00
_cell.angle_gamma   90.00
#
_symmetry.space_group_name_H-M   'P 1'
#
loop_
_entity.id
_entity.type
_entity.pdbx_description
1 polymer ?
#
loop_
_entity_poly.entity_id
_entity_poly.type
_entity_poly.pdbx_seq_one_letter_code
_entity_poly.pdbx_strand_id
1 'polypeptide(L)' 'MLELAEKLGWRIQKHDEAVVQAFCDETGVKRHVLKVWMHNNKHTLVCYNGGA' A
#
# COMPACT_ATOMS: atom_id res chain seq x y z
N MET A 1 4.99 -4.65 -2.60
CA MET A 1 4.07 -3.98 -1.64
C MET A 1 4.41 -2.51 -1.45
N LEU A 2 5.67 -2.16 -1.18
CA LEU A 2 6.11 -0.77 -0.98
C LEU A 2 5.83 0.15 -2.18
N GLU A 3 6.27 -0.24 -3.38
CA GLU A 3 6.08 0.58 -4.60
C GLU A 3 4.60 0.90 -4.87
N LEU A 4 3.71 -0.08 -4.66
CA LEU A 4 2.27 0.16 -4.76
C LEU A 4 1.80 1.15 -3.69
N ALA A 5 2.26 1.00 -2.44
CA ALA A 5 1.86 1.89 -1.37
C ALA A 5 2.35 3.33 -1.59
N GLU A 6 3.55 3.53 -2.14
CA GLU A 6 4.05 4.86 -2.51
C GLU A 6 3.24 5.46 -3.66
N LYS A 7 2.94 4.66 -4.71
CA LYS A 7 2.08 5.09 -5.81
C LYS A 7 0.67 5.49 -5.35
N LEU A 8 0.15 4.81 -4.32
CA LEU A 8 -1.13 5.10 -3.69
C LEU A 8 -1.04 6.15 -2.57
N GLY A 9 0.13 6.76 -2.33
CA GLY A 9 0.30 7.75 -1.27
C GLY A 9 -0.06 7.23 0.13
N TRP A 10 0.20 5.94 0.38
CA TRP A 10 -0.11 5.24 1.63
C TRP A 10 -1.60 5.21 2.01
N ARG A 11 -2.49 5.45 1.03
CA ARG A 11 -3.93 5.48 1.24
C ARG A 11 -4.66 4.87 0.05
N ILE A 12 -5.36 3.76 0.28
CA ILE A 12 -6.21 3.13 -0.74
C ILE A 12 -7.52 3.93 -0.88
N GLN A 13 -7.80 4.44 -2.07
CA GLN A 13 -9.07 5.11 -2.41
C GLN A 13 -10.00 4.17 -3.21
N LYS A 14 -11.25 4.58 -3.40
CA LYS A 14 -12.25 3.77 -4.12
C LYS A 14 -11.89 3.56 -5.60
N HIS A 15 -11.21 4.51 -6.23
CA HIS A 15 -10.76 4.35 -7.62
C HIS A 15 -9.56 3.41 -7.77
N ASP A 16 -8.79 3.20 -6.69
CA ASP A 16 -7.63 2.30 -6.69
C ASP A 16 -8.02 0.83 -6.51
N GLU A 17 -9.31 0.54 -6.28
CA GLU A 17 -9.76 -0.81 -5.95
C GLU A 17 -9.40 -1.83 -7.04
N ALA A 18 -9.42 -1.45 -8.32
CA ALA A 18 -9.07 -2.34 -9.43
C ALA A 18 -7.57 -2.68 -9.42
N VAL A 19 -6.70 -1.69 -9.19
CA VAL A 19 -5.24 -1.88 -9.10
C VAL A 19 -4.88 -2.70 -7.87
N VAL A 20 -5.50 -2.39 -6.72
CA VAL A 20 -5.31 -3.15 -5.49
C VAL A 20 -5.77 -4.60 -5.66
N GLN A 21 -6.89 -4.83 -6.36
CA GLN A 21 -7.38 -6.17 -6.61
C GLN A 21 -6.40 -6.97 -7.47
N ALA A 22 -5.97 -6.42 -8.61
CA ALA A 22 -5.00 -7.08 -9.49
C ALA A 22 -3.69 -7.42 -8.76
N PHE A 23 -3.18 -6.51 -7.94
CA PHE A 23 -2.00 -6.76 -7.12
C PHE A 23 -2.23 -7.87 -6.08
N CYS A 24 -3.39 -7.89 -5.43
CA CYS A 24 -3.76 -8.92 -4.47
C CYS A 24 -3.89 -10.31 -5.13
N ASP A 25 -4.45 -10.37 -6.34
CA ASP A 25 -4.56 -11.60 -7.13
C ASP A 25 -3.19 -12.10 -7.59
N GLU A 26 -2.30 -11.21 -8.05
CA GLU A 26 -0.95 -11.58 -8.48
C GLU A 26 -0.08 -12.09 -7.32
N THR A 27 -0.14 -11.42 -6.17
CA THR A 27 0.72 -11.72 -5.02
C THR A 27 0.13 -12.73 -4.04
N GLY A 28 -1.15 -13.06 -4.17
CA GLY A 28 -1.90 -13.85 -3.20
C GLY A 28 -2.14 -13.15 -1.85
N VAL A 29 -1.77 -11.87 -1.73
CA VAL A 29 -1.97 -11.08 -0.51
C VAL A 29 -3.41 -10.64 -0.42
N LYS A 30 -4.08 -10.97 0.68
CA LYS A 30 -5.45 -10.48 0.95
C LYS A 30 -5.43 -8.96 1.07
N ARG A 31 -6.42 -8.29 0.47
CA ARG A 31 -6.64 -6.83 0.58
C ARG A 31 -6.57 -6.30 2.01
N HIS A 32 -7.14 -7.04 2.96
CA HIS A 32 -7.10 -6.65 4.38
C HIS A 32 -5.66 -6.62 4.92
N VAL A 33 -4.83 -7.60 4.56
CA VAL A 33 -3.43 -7.67 4.96
C VAL A 33 -2.64 -6.51 4.35
N LEU A 34 -2.84 -6.22 3.06
CA LEU A 34 -2.22 -5.06 2.41
C LEU A 34 -2.62 -3.75 3.11
N LYS A 35 -3.89 -3.58 3.46
CA LYS A 35 -4.39 -2.39 4.18
C LYS A 35 -3.73 -2.25 5.55
N VAL A 36 -3.66 -3.33 6.35
CA VAL A 36 -3.00 -3.33 7.66
C VAL A 36 -1.52 -3.05 7.52
N TRP A 37 -0.86 -3.68 6.55
CA TRP A 37 0.55 -3.45 6.27
C TRP A 37 0.83 -1.98 5.94
N MET A 38 0.03 -1.35 5.07
CA MET A 38 0.17 0.08 4.75
C MET A 38 -0.05 0.95 5.98
N HIS A 39 -1.05 0.66 6.82
CA HIS A 39 -1.31 1.44 8.03
C HIS A 39 -0.16 1.34 9.05
N ASN A 40 0.39 0.14 9.25
CA ASN A 40 1.49 -0.07 10.19
C ASN A 40 2.78 0.59 9.71
N ASN A 41 3.02 0.58 8.40
CA ASN A 41 4.29 1.03 7.85
C ASN A 41 4.29 2.49 7.38
N LYS A 42 3.12 3.15 7.23
CA LYS A 42 3.06 4.52 6.69
C LYS A 42 3.91 5.51 7.49
N HIS A 43 3.98 5.42 8.82
CA HIS A 43 4.75 6.39 9.60
C HIS A 43 6.24 6.04 9.65
N THR A 44 6.59 4.77 9.52
CA THR A 44 7.98 4.32 9.52
C THR A 44 8.65 4.55 8.17
N LEU A 45 7.96 4.21 7.07
CA LEU A 45 8.53 4.25 5.73
C LEU A 45 8.35 5.61 5.03
N VAL A 46 7.28 6.37 5.31
CA VAL A 46 7.16 7.76 4.82
C VAL A 46 8.23 8.66 5.44
N CYS A 47 8.55 8.47 6.72
CA CYS A 47 9.61 9.24 7.37
C CYS A 47 11.01 8.85 6.87
N TYR A 48 11.23 7.59 6.46
CA TYR A 48 12.49 7.18 5.84
C TYR A 48 12.68 7.82 4.45
N ASN A 49 11.63 7.90 3.64
CA ASN A 49 11.69 8.47 2.28
C ASN A 49 11.54 10.01 2.24
N GLY A 50 11.11 10.64 3.35
CA GLY A 50 10.94 12.10 3.47
C GLY A 50 11.97 12.80 4.36
N GLY A 51 13.06 12.12 4.74
CA GLY A 51 14.02 12.56 5.74
C GLY A 51 15.48 12.31 5.36
N ALA A 52 15.92 12.89 4.25
CA ALA A 52 17.25 13.48 4.05
C ALA A 52 17.15 14.56 2.97
#